data_AF-A0A2G9S3J6-F1
#
_entry.id   AF-A0A2G9S3J6-F1
#
_cell.length_a   1.000
_cell.length_b   1.000
_cell.length_c   1.000
_cell.angle_alpha   90.00
_cell.angle_beta   90.00
_cell.angle_gamma   90.00
#
_symmetry.space_group_name_H-M   'P 1'
#
loop_
_entity.id
_entity.type
_entity.pdbx_description
1 polymer ?
#
loop_
_entity_poly.entity_id
_entity_poly.type
_entity_poly.pdbx_seq_one_letter_code
_entity_poly.pdbx_strand_id
1 'polypeptide(L)'
;GEPGPQGAKGYRGDEGPSGPEGTKGLRGAKGLPGEQGLAGERGDDGPPGNGTDGFQGFQGYPGGRGDRGTNGTKGYPGPKGDEGEPGDPGDDSPDKGPDGPNGAKGYRGPEGPSGPPGPPGPPGPDECEILDIIMKMCYCVCGPIDVLFVVDSSESIGNTNFQLSKEFIIKVIDRLSRDEHVKFDSGESRVGVVQYSHGDTQESVAMGDANIQTIGQLKEAIKNLGWIAGGTWTGEALAFTKDNLLKKFASDKRVALVLTDGHSDILRDKTPLNTLCEVAPVVSLGVGDIFQSAANPDQLGEIACGGASYSQGLSLQKATYTELLDDGFLQNLTAHICKDKKCPDYTCAISFDVPADITLLVDSSASVGSRNFEISKSFVKRLAQRFLEAKSPAFDSVRLSVVQYSGRTDQSVELQFVSNYTEAVIGIDSMKFINGGTDVGAALRSVTELYREVGEPGSTKKVLVFSDGNTQAEGTLLQAVRDARAAGLEVSVLAIGNRPHEDNLRILLTGAPPDSKIAINERSLFRVPDYPSLLRGVLFKTVSRRVSLKRQ
;
A
#
# COMPACT_ATOMS: atom_id res chain seq x y z
N GLY A 1 -56.09 27.80 101.36
CA GLY A 1 -55.76 27.15 100.08
C GLY A 1 -54.37 27.55 99.71
N GLU A 2 -53.50 26.56 99.50
CA GLU A 2 -52.06 26.74 99.28
C GLU A 2 -51.73 27.43 97.94
N PRO A 3 -50.60 28.17 97.85
CA PRO A 3 -50.12 28.78 96.60
C PRO A 3 -49.75 27.74 95.53
N GLY A 4 -50.13 28.00 94.27
CA GLY A 4 -49.88 27.12 93.14
C GLY A 4 -48.39 26.97 92.79
N PRO A 5 -47.97 25.80 92.25
CA PRO A 5 -46.56 25.49 92.02
C PRO A 5 -45.95 26.35 90.90
N GLN A 6 -44.69 26.74 91.10
CA GLN A 6 -43.86 27.46 90.13
C GLN A 6 -43.59 26.58 88.90
N GLY A 7 -43.81 27.14 87.71
CA GLY A 7 -43.64 26.43 86.43
C GLY A 7 -42.22 25.94 86.18
N ALA A 8 -42.10 24.78 85.52
CA ALA A 8 -40.83 24.10 85.25
C ALA A 8 -39.88 24.92 84.37
N LYS A 9 -38.59 24.91 84.72
CA LYS A 9 -37.49 25.53 83.96
C LYS A 9 -37.29 24.78 82.64
N GLY A 10 -37.24 25.50 81.51
CA GLY A 10 -37.11 24.90 80.17
C GLY A 10 -35.80 24.10 79.97
N TYR A 11 -35.89 23.04 79.17
CA TYR A 11 -34.76 22.15 78.83
C TYR A 11 -33.71 22.85 77.96
N ARG A 12 -32.44 22.47 78.14
CA ARG A 12 -31.31 22.85 77.29
C ARG A 12 -31.43 22.08 75.97
N GLY A 13 -31.33 22.77 74.82
CA GLY A 13 -31.44 22.15 73.50
C GLY A 13 -30.34 21.14 73.21
N ASP A 14 -30.66 20.14 72.39
CA ASP A 14 -29.77 19.03 72.01
C ASP A 14 -28.51 19.52 71.26
N GLU A 15 -27.42 18.78 71.44
CA GLU A 15 -26.14 19.02 70.78
C GLU A 15 -26.24 18.71 69.27
N GLY A 16 -25.72 19.60 68.41
CA GLY A 16 -25.85 19.48 66.96
C GLY A 16 -25.09 18.27 66.39
N PRO A 17 -25.52 17.72 65.24
CA PRO A 17 -24.87 16.55 64.64
C PRO A 17 -23.42 16.85 64.21
N SER A 18 -22.55 15.84 64.32
CA SER A 18 -21.15 15.91 63.90
C SER A 18 -21.03 16.19 62.39
N GLY A 19 -20.05 17.02 62.00
CA GLY A 19 -19.81 17.40 60.60
C GLY A 19 -19.39 16.22 59.71
N PRO A 20 -19.60 16.30 58.39
CA PRO A 20 -19.29 15.21 57.47
C PRO A 20 -17.78 14.96 57.33
N GLU A 21 -17.42 13.70 57.09
CA GLU A 21 -16.04 13.22 56.89
C GLU A 21 -15.35 13.92 55.70
N GLY A 22 -14.10 14.37 55.89
CA GLY A 22 -13.36 15.11 54.87
C GLY A 22 -13.08 14.28 53.61
N THR A 23 -13.08 14.94 52.44
CA THR A 23 -12.88 14.25 51.16
C THR A 23 -11.49 13.64 51.02
N LYS A 24 -11.43 12.45 50.41
CA LYS A 24 -10.20 11.68 50.14
C LYS A 24 -9.27 12.48 49.22
N GLY A 25 -8.00 12.66 49.62
CA GLY A 25 -7.01 13.43 48.87
C GLY A 25 -6.75 12.90 47.44
N LEU A 26 -6.43 13.82 46.53
CA LEU A 26 -6.20 13.54 45.10
C LEU A 26 -5.01 12.57 44.88
N ARG A 27 -5.12 11.74 43.84
CA ARG A 27 -4.09 10.78 43.40
C ARG A 27 -2.83 11.53 42.94
N GLY A 28 -1.67 11.20 43.52
CA GLY A 28 -0.39 11.82 43.17
C GLY A 28 -0.02 11.67 41.69
N ALA A 29 0.63 12.70 41.14
CA ALA A 29 1.03 12.76 39.73
C ALA A 29 2.01 11.64 39.34
N LYS A 30 1.94 11.20 38.08
CA LYS A 30 2.83 10.18 37.49
C LYS A 30 4.26 10.73 37.42
N GLY A 31 5.22 9.99 37.97
CA GLY A 31 6.64 10.37 37.94
C GLY A 31 7.20 10.46 36.52
N LEU A 32 8.16 11.36 36.30
CA LEU A 32 8.81 11.59 35.02
C LEU A 32 9.61 10.36 34.55
N PRO A 33 9.75 10.11 33.23
CA PRO A 33 10.61 9.06 32.70
C PRO A 33 12.08 9.28 33.09
N GLY A 34 12.78 8.21 33.48
CA GLY A 34 14.20 8.26 33.85
C GLY A 34 15.10 8.58 32.64
N GLU A 35 16.22 9.27 32.90
CA GLU A 35 17.20 9.65 31.88
C GLU A 35 17.88 8.43 31.24
N GLN A 36 18.17 8.55 29.93
CA GLN A 36 18.79 7.52 29.12
C GLN A 36 20.27 7.33 29.50
N GLY A 37 20.66 6.08 29.77
CA GLY A 37 22.04 5.74 30.10
C GLY A 37 23.02 6.02 28.95
N LEU A 38 24.26 6.40 29.32
CA LEU A 38 25.34 6.73 28.39
C LEU A 38 25.72 5.53 27.50
N ALA A 39 26.04 5.80 26.22
CA ALA A 39 26.43 4.80 25.23
C ALA A 39 27.79 4.15 25.58
N GLY A 40 27.88 2.83 25.44
CA GLY A 40 29.11 2.07 25.70
C GLY A 40 30.21 2.31 24.65
N GLU A 41 31.47 2.19 25.08
CA GLU A 41 32.64 2.40 24.24
C GLU A 41 32.76 1.37 23.10
N ARG A 42 33.28 1.83 21.96
CA ARG A 42 33.50 1.06 20.73
C ARG A 42 34.65 0.05 20.96
N GLY A 43 34.41 -1.23 20.66
CA GLY A 43 35.45 -2.26 20.67
C GLY A 43 36.43 -2.13 19.50
N ASP A 44 37.67 -2.55 19.75
CA ASP A 44 38.80 -2.46 18.80
C ASP A 44 38.60 -3.28 17.51
N ASP A 45 39.19 -2.81 16.41
CA ASP A 45 39.11 -3.43 15.09
C ASP A 45 39.83 -4.80 15.04
N GLY A 46 39.22 -5.79 14.37
CA GLY A 46 39.79 -7.12 14.17
C GLY A 46 40.82 -7.20 13.05
N PRO A 47 41.71 -8.22 13.05
CA PRO A 47 42.77 -8.38 12.04
C PRO A 47 42.21 -8.72 10.62
N PRO A 48 42.93 -8.39 9.54
CA PRO A 48 42.44 -8.55 8.16
C PRO A 48 42.25 -10.02 7.78
N GLY A 49 41.08 -10.33 7.19
CA GLY A 49 40.67 -11.69 6.85
C GLY A 49 41.31 -12.27 5.60
N ASN A 50 41.58 -13.58 5.63
CA ASN A 50 41.81 -14.41 4.46
C ASN A 50 40.50 -15.19 4.19
N GLY A 51 39.98 -15.09 2.96
CA GLY A 51 38.59 -15.43 2.63
C GLY A 51 38.22 -16.91 2.71
N THR A 52 36.97 -17.16 3.11
CA THR A 52 36.24 -18.42 2.95
C THR A 52 34.76 -18.10 2.66
N ASP A 53 34.08 -19.02 1.99
CA ASP A 53 32.73 -18.93 1.41
C ASP A 53 31.65 -18.31 2.32
N GLY A 54 30.64 -17.70 1.68
CA GLY A 54 29.58 -16.90 2.31
C GLY A 54 28.78 -17.65 3.39
N PHE A 55 28.59 -16.99 4.53
CA PHE A 55 27.85 -17.51 5.68
C PHE A 55 26.36 -17.71 5.38
N GLN A 56 25.82 -18.82 5.86
CA GLN A 56 24.37 -19.05 5.97
C GLN A 56 23.76 -17.99 6.91
N GLY A 57 22.64 -17.37 6.51
CA GLY A 57 22.01 -16.28 7.24
C GLY A 57 21.69 -16.63 8.70
N PHE A 58 21.85 -15.66 9.60
CA PHE A 58 21.63 -15.83 11.03
C PHE A 58 20.17 -16.20 11.34
N GLN A 59 19.98 -17.24 12.16
CA GLN A 59 18.67 -17.55 12.75
C GLN A 59 18.22 -16.37 13.62
N GLY A 60 17.00 -15.87 13.38
CA GLY A 60 16.45 -14.74 14.14
C GLY A 60 16.44 -15.00 15.65
N TYR A 61 16.81 -13.98 16.43
CA TYR A 61 16.87 -14.09 17.88
C TYR A 61 15.48 -14.35 18.48
N PRO A 62 15.36 -15.25 19.47
CA PRO A 62 14.13 -15.40 20.25
C PRO A 62 13.69 -14.06 20.86
N GLY A 63 12.39 -13.78 20.84
CA GLY A 63 11.83 -12.56 21.43
C GLY A 63 12.25 -12.40 22.90
N GLY A 64 12.56 -11.16 23.28
CA GLY A 64 12.98 -10.83 24.65
C GLY A 64 11.98 -11.34 25.70
N ARG A 65 12.50 -11.85 26.82
CA ARG A 65 11.69 -12.27 27.97
C ARG A 65 10.88 -11.06 28.47
N GLY A 66 9.56 -11.23 28.62
CA GLY A 66 8.68 -10.16 29.09
C GLY A 66 9.12 -9.57 30.44
N ASP A 67 8.77 -8.31 30.67
CA ASP A 67 9.15 -7.58 31.89
C ASP A 67 8.72 -8.32 33.17
N ARG A 68 9.55 -8.19 34.21
CA ARG A 68 9.25 -8.76 35.54
C ARG A 68 7.96 -8.12 36.07
N GLY A 69 7.01 -8.94 36.51
CA GLY A 69 5.74 -8.46 37.08
C GLY A 69 5.95 -7.46 38.22
N THR A 70 5.04 -6.50 38.35
CA THR A 70 5.09 -5.47 39.41
C THR A 70 5.00 -6.11 40.80
N ASN A 71 5.82 -5.64 41.75
CA ASN A 71 5.78 -6.10 43.15
C ASN A 71 4.36 -5.97 43.74
N GLY A 72 3.94 -6.95 44.54
CA GLY A 72 2.63 -6.97 45.18
C GLY A 72 2.40 -5.76 46.09
N THR A 73 1.14 -5.39 46.30
CA THR A 73 0.76 -4.33 47.24
C THR A 73 1.13 -4.74 48.67
N LYS A 74 1.58 -3.76 49.49
CA LYS A 74 1.91 -3.99 50.91
C LYS A 74 0.65 -4.49 51.64
N GLY A 75 0.74 -5.66 52.28
CA GLY A 75 -0.38 -6.26 53.01
C GLY A 75 -0.94 -5.33 54.10
N TYR A 76 -2.24 -5.49 54.40
CA TYR A 76 -2.94 -4.72 55.42
C TYR A 76 -2.34 -4.94 56.83
N PRO A 77 -2.40 -3.95 57.74
CA PRO A 77 -2.07 -4.16 59.15
C PRO A 77 -2.89 -5.32 59.73
N GLY A 78 -2.25 -6.21 60.49
CA GLY A 78 -2.95 -7.32 61.15
C GLY A 78 -4.01 -6.81 62.15
N PRO A 79 -5.00 -7.64 62.50
CA PRO A 79 -5.98 -7.31 63.52
C PRO A 79 -5.28 -6.98 64.86
N LYS A 80 -5.87 -6.07 65.64
CA LYS A 80 -5.40 -5.77 67.00
C LYS A 80 -5.48 -7.07 67.82
N GLY A 81 -4.42 -7.39 68.57
CA GLY A 81 -4.39 -8.60 69.40
C GLY A 81 -5.53 -8.62 70.43
N ASP A 82 -5.96 -9.82 70.82
CA ASP A 82 -7.02 -10.03 71.79
C ASP A 82 -6.65 -9.38 73.14
N GLU A 83 -7.65 -8.88 73.86
CA GLU A 83 -7.48 -8.31 75.20
C GLU A 83 -7.05 -9.43 76.17
N GLY A 84 -6.03 -9.16 77.00
CA GLY A 84 -5.47 -10.18 77.88
C GLY A 84 -6.51 -10.73 78.87
N GLU A 85 -6.43 -12.02 79.18
CA GLU A 85 -7.35 -12.66 80.12
C GLU A 85 -7.29 -11.96 81.50
N PRO A 86 -8.44 -11.69 82.15
CA PRO A 86 -8.47 -11.16 83.50
C PRO A 86 -7.70 -12.08 84.46
N GLY A 87 -6.80 -11.50 85.27
CA GLY A 87 -6.03 -12.28 86.24
C GLY A 87 -6.94 -13.00 87.23
N ASP A 88 -6.53 -14.21 87.64
CA ASP A 88 -7.25 -15.02 88.62
C ASP A 88 -7.48 -14.23 89.94
N PRO A 89 -8.66 -14.36 90.59
CA PRO A 89 -8.92 -13.72 91.87
C PRO A 89 -7.92 -14.23 92.93
N GLY A 90 -7.16 -13.33 93.54
CA GLY A 90 -6.18 -13.68 94.58
C GLY A 90 -6.83 -13.97 95.93
N ASP A 91 -6.36 -15.01 96.61
CA ASP A 91 -6.57 -15.21 98.04
C ASP A 91 -5.88 -14.08 98.83
N ASP A 92 -6.68 -13.35 99.60
CA ASP A 92 -6.36 -12.45 100.71
C ASP A 92 -4.90 -11.95 100.81
N SER A 93 -4.57 -10.92 100.02
CA SER A 93 -3.45 -10.01 100.30
C SER A 93 -3.76 -8.59 99.78
N PRO A 94 -3.36 -7.52 100.50
CA PRO A 94 -3.82 -6.15 100.19
C PRO A 94 -3.04 -5.44 99.07
N ASP A 95 -2.13 -6.12 98.36
CA ASP A 95 -1.35 -5.52 97.27
C ASP A 95 -1.84 -5.99 95.90
N LYS A 96 -2.25 -5.03 95.05
CA LYS A 96 -2.69 -5.26 93.68
C LYS A 96 -1.53 -5.85 92.86
N GLY A 97 -1.69 -7.06 92.34
CA GLY A 97 -0.69 -7.71 91.49
C GLY A 97 -0.35 -6.88 90.24
N PRO A 98 0.88 -7.00 89.69
CA PRO A 98 1.30 -6.24 88.52
C PRO A 98 0.44 -6.54 87.29
N ASP A 99 0.23 -5.54 86.43
CA ASP A 99 -0.53 -5.68 85.19
C ASP A 99 0.05 -6.82 84.31
N GLY A 100 -0.83 -7.61 83.71
CA GLY A 100 -0.46 -8.72 82.83
C GLY A 100 0.37 -8.24 81.62
N PRO A 101 1.29 -9.07 81.10
CA PRO A 101 2.12 -8.69 79.97
C PRO A 101 1.28 -8.37 78.74
N ASN A 102 1.65 -7.30 78.03
CA ASN A 102 0.95 -6.84 76.84
C ASN A 102 0.96 -7.94 75.75
N GLY A 103 -0.21 -8.19 75.12
CA GLY A 103 -0.36 -9.25 74.12
C GLY A 103 0.61 -9.11 72.93
N ALA A 104 1.03 -10.25 72.36
CA ALA A 104 2.01 -10.29 71.29
C ALA A 104 1.56 -9.48 70.04
N LYS A 105 2.50 -8.75 69.42
CA LYS A 105 2.25 -7.97 68.20
C LYS A 105 1.85 -8.90 67.05
N GLY A 106 0.69 -8.65 66.43
CA GLY A 106 0.20 -9.43 65.29
C GLY A 106 1.20 -9.52 64.14
N TYR A 107 1.30 -10.70 63.52
CA TYR A 107 2.23 -10.96 62.43
C TYR A 107 1.85 -10.19 61.14
N ARG A 108 2.86 -9.85 60.34
CA ARG A 108 2.67 -9.25 59.01
C ARG A 108 1.96 -10.27 58.10
N GLY A 109 0.89 -9.85 57.43
CA GLY A 109 0.23 -10.69 56.42
C GLY A 109 1.21 -11.10 55.30
N PRO A 110 1.00 -12.26 54.66
CA PRO A 110 1.87 -12.76 53.60
C PRO A 110 1.90 -11.79 52.41
N GLU A 111 3.03 -11.73 51.71
CA GLU A 111 3.16 -10.96 50.48
C GLU A 111 2.22 -11.53 49.40
N GLY A 112 1.55 -10.66 48.64
CA GLY A 112 0.66 -11.09 47.56
C GLY A 112 1.43 -11.84 46.45
N PRO A 113 0.79 -12.77 45.74
CA PRO A 113 1.44 -13.50 44.66
C PRO A 113 1.91 -12.55 43.55
N SER A 114 3.06 -12.85 42.94
CA SER A 114 3.52 -12.13 41.75
C SER A 114 2.50 -12.25 40.62
N GLY A 115 2.30 -11.18 39.87
CA GLY A 115 1.44 -11.21 38.68
C GLY A 115 1.96 -12.22 37.64
N PRO A 116 1.08 -12.75 36.77
CA PRO A 116 1.51 -13.65 35.71
C PRO A 116 2.52 -12.96 34.78
N PRO A 117 3.49 -13.70 34.22
CA PRO A 117 4.35 -13.17 33.16
C PRO A 117 3.53 -12.58 32.01
N GLY A 118 4.01 -11.48 31.42
CA GLY A 118 3.41 -10.93 30.21
C GLY A 118 3.43 -11.95 29.06
N PRO A 119 2.51 -11.84 28.08
CA PRO A 119 2.54 -12.70 26.90
C PRO A 119 3.88 -12.52 26.16
N PRO A 120 4.41 -13.58 25.52
CA PRO A 120 5.55 -13.46 24.62
C PRO A 120 5.32 -12.37 23.56
N GLY A 121 6.39 -11.63 23.22
CA GLY A 121 6.33 -10.69 22.09
C GLY A 121 6.03 -11.43 20.77
N PRO A 122 5.46 -10.74 19.78
CA PRO A 122 5.26 -11.33 18.46
C PRO A 122 6.61 -11.77 17.87
N PRO A 123 6.65 -12.84 17.05
CA PRO A 123 7.84 -13.22 16.31
C PRO A 123 8.39 -12.03 15.50
N GLY A 124 9.72 -11.91 15.41
CA GLY A 124 10.37 -10.91 14.57
C GLY A 124 10.04 -11.11 13.08
N PRO A 125 10.27 -10.09 12.24
CA PRO A 125 10.07 -10.20 10.81
C PRO A 125 11.02 -11.26 10.24
N ASP A 126 10.49 -12.16 9.43
CA ASP A 126 11.33 -13.13 8.72
C ASP A 126 12.07 -12.47 7.54
N GLU A 127 12.97 -13.22 6.89
CA GLU A 127 13.79 -12.75 5.77
C GLU A 127 12.94 -12.14 4.64
N CYS A 128 11.80 -12.75 4.35
CA CYS A 128 10.88 -12.26 3.35
C CYS A 128 10.14 -10.99 3.79
N GLU A 129 9.83 -10.81 5.08
CA GLU A 129 9.26 -9.55 5.59
C GLU A 129 10.29 -8.42 5.53
N ILE A 130 11.55 -8.72 5.83
CA ILE A 130 12.66 -7.77 5.66
C ILE A 130 12.81 -7.39 4.19
N LEU A 131 12.76 -8.35 3.28
CA LEU A 131 12.86 -8.09 1.85
C LEU A 131 11.63 -7.40 1.27
N ASP A 132 10.43 -7.68 1.78
CA ASP A 132 9.22 -6.90 1.45
C ASP A 132 9.40 -5.43 1.89
N ILE A 133 10.02 -5.18 3.05
CA ILE A 133 10.35 -3.82 3.52
C ILE A 133 11.39 -3.18 2.59
N ILE A 134 12.46 -3.89 2.23
CA ILE A 134 13.48 -3.41 1.29
C ILE A 134 12.85 -3.10 -0.08
N MET A 135 11.99 -3.97 -0.60
CA MET A 135 11.31 -3.78 -1.88
C MET A 135 10.26 -2.66 -1.86
N LYS A 136 9.75 -2.27 -0.69
CA LYS A 136 8.97 -1.03 -0.57
C LYS A 136 9.84 0.22 -0.70
N MET A 137 11.15 0.11 -0.43
CA MET A 137 12.12 1.19 -0.58
C MET A 137 12.84 1.16 -1.93
N CYS A 138 12.96 -0.01 -2.56
CA CYS A 138 13.53 -0.16 -3.89
C CYS A 138 12.45 0.01 -4.97
N TYR A 139 12.62 1.00 -5.83
CA TYR A 139 11.77 1.23 -7.00
C TYR A 139 12.44 0.68 -8.26
N CYS A 140 11.64 0.37 -9.28
CA CYS A 140 12.18 0.08 -10.61
C CYS A 140 12.85 1.35 -11.13
N VAL A 141 14.08 1.22 -11.64
CA VAL A 141 14.81 2.36 -12.20
C VAL A 141 14.71 2.28 -13.72
N CYS A 142 14.12 3.32 -14.31
CA CYS A 142 14.19 3.57 -15.74
C CYS A 142 15.38 4.51 -16.02
N GLY A 143 16.35 4.04 -16.80
CA GLY A 143 17.51 4.82 -17.21
C GLY A 143 18.87 4.27 -16.74
N PRO A 144 19.99 4.90 -17.14
CA PRO A 144 20.08 6.12 -17.96
C PRO A 144 19.44 5.98 -19.35
N ILE A 145 18.66 6.97 -19.79
CA ILE A 145 17.95 6.95 -21.09
C ILE A 145 17.96 8.33 -21.74
N ASP A 146 18.29 8.41 -23.03
CA ASP A 146 18.18 9.66 -23.79
C ASP A 146 16.83 9.72 -24.51
N VAL A 147 16.03 10.76 -24.24
CA VAL A 147 14.70 10.95 -24.82
C VAL A 147 14.76 12.09 -25.84
N LEU A 148 14.43 11.77 -27.10
CA LEU A 148 14.45 12.73 -28.19
C LEU A 148 13.03 13.05 -28.61
N PHE A 149 12.71 14.33 -28.77
CA PHE A 149 11.45 14.79 -29.33
C PHE A 149 11.71 15.45 -30.68
N VAL A 150 10.96 15.05 -31.70
CA VAL A 150 10.92 15.71 -33.00
C VAL A 150 9.51 16.23 -33.19
N VAL A 151 9.34 17.54 -33.31
CA VAL A 151 8.06 18.20 -33.14
C VAL A 151 7.75 19.06 -34.35
N ASP A 152 6.64 18.75 -34.98
CA ASP A 152 6.14 19.49 -36.12
C ASP A 152 5.64 20.88 -35.71
N SER A 153 6.19 21.91 -36.35
CA SER A 153 5.89 23.34 -36.17
C SER A 153 5.39 23.95 -37.48
N SER A 154 4.89 23.11 -38.40
CA SER A 154 4.37 23.53 -39.71
C SER A 154 3.05 24.33 -39.60
N GLU A 155 2.61 24.84 -40.75
CA GLU A 155 1.39 25.66 -40.84
C GLU A 155 0.12 24.86 -40.50
N SER A 156 0.05 23.59 -40.91
CA SER A 156 -1.09 22.69 -40.64
C SER A 156 -1.28 22.38 -39.16
N ILE A 157 -0.21 22.46 -38.37
CA ILE A 157 -0.29 22.28 -36.92
C ILE A 157 -0.91 23.52 -36.27
N GLY A 158 -0.48 24.72 -36.67
CA GLY A 158 -0.93 25.98 -36.10
C GLY A 158 -0.37 26.27 -34.70
N ASN A 159 -0.28 27.56 -34.35
CA ASN A 159 0.32 27.99 -33.09
C ASN A 159 -0.34 27.38 -31.84
N THR A 160 -1.68 27.26 -31.80
CA THR A 160 -2.39 26.71 -30.64
C THR A 160 -2.00 25.27 -30.35
N ASN A 161 -1.99 24.41 -31.38
CA ASN A 161 -1.60 23.01 -31.20
C ASN A 161 -0.09 22.87 -30.95
N PHE A 162 0.72 23.78 -31.51
CA PHE A 162 2.15 23.82 -31.19
C PHE A 162 2.39 24.15 -29.70
N GLN A 163 1.59 25.04 -29.09
CA GLN A 163 1.66 25.24 -27.62
C GLN A 163 1.28 23.97 -26.85
N LEU A 164 0.24 23.24 -27.27
CA LEU A 164 -0.14 21.95 -26.67
C LEU A 164 0.95 20.88 -26.84
N SER A 165 1.65 20.89 -27.96
CA SER A 165 2.80 20.01 -28.23
C SER A 165 3.92 20.25 -27.22
N LYS A 166 4.24 21.53 -26.94
CA LYS A 166 5.22 21.89 -25.89
C LYS A 166 4.77 21.43 -24.51
N GLU A 167 3.49 21.62 -24.17
CA GLU A 167 2.94 21.15 -22.90
C GLU A 167 3.03 19.63 -22.76
N PHE A 168 2.72 18.90 -23.84
CA PHE A 168 2.82 17.45 -23.90
C PHE A 168 4.25 16.98 -23.59
N ILE A 169 5.26 17.56 -24.23
CA ILE A 169 6.68 17.23 -23.98
C ILE A 169 7.03 17.43 -22.50
N ILE A 170 6.64 18.57 -21.92
CA ILE A 170 6.91 18.88 -20.52
C ILE A 170 6.23 17.86 -19.60
N LYS A 171 4.97 17.49 -19.88
CA LYS A 171 4.25 16.48 -19.09
C LYS A 171 4.88 15.09 -19.19
N VAL A 172 5.36 14.69 -20.38
CA VAL A 172 6.08 13.43 -20.54
C VAL A 172 7.36 13.44 -19.70
N ILE A 173 8.15 14.52 -19.73
CA ILE A 173 9.36 14.68 -18.90
C ILE A 173 9.02 14.60 -17.40
N ASP A 174 7.98 15.33 -16.96
CA ASP A 174 7.53 15.32 -15.55
C ASP A 174 7.09 13.93 -15.10
N ARG A 175 6.34 13.22 -15.95
CA ARG A 175 5.88 11.86 -15.69
C ARG A 175 7.02 10.85 -15.64
N LEU A 176 7.96 10.91 -16.58
CA LEU A 176 9.15 10.06 -16.55
C LEU A 176 9.96 10.27 -15.27
N SER A 177 10.10 11.52 -14.82
CA SER A 177 10.83 11.81 -13.60
C SER A 177 10.09 11.35 -12.34
N ARG A 178 8.78 11.60 -12.25
CA ARG A 178 7.99 11.31 -11.04
C ARG A 178 7.51 9.86 -10.95
N ASP A 179 6.97 9.31 -12.03
CA ASP A 179 6.29 8.02 -12.03
C ASP A 179 7.29 6.88 -12.36
N GLU A 180 8.24 7.14 -13.26
CA GLU A 180 9.24 6.17 -13.71
C GLU A 180 10.65 6.40 -13.10
N HIS A 181 10.77 7.39 -12.20
CA HIS A 181 12.00 7.71 -11.46
C HIS A 181 13.22 7.96 -12.35
N VAL A 182 12.99 8.46 -13.57
CA VAL A 182 14.06 8.87 -14.49
C VAL A 182 14.72 10.12 -13.94
N LYS A 183 16.04 10.06 -13.77
CA LYS A 183 16.84 11.21 -13.37
C LYS A 183 17.47 11.88 -14.57
N PHE A 184 17.15 13.17 -14.75
CA PHE A 184 17.61 13.98 -15.86
C PHE A 184 18.74 14.91 -15.40
N ASP A 185 19.96 14.40 -15.43
CA ASP A 185 21.17 15.08 -14.97
C ASP A 185 22.37 14.75 -15.88
N SER A 186 23.46 15.52 -15.74
CA SER A 186 24.69 15.31 -16.49
C SER A 186 25.30 13.93 -16.17
N GLY A 187 25.46 13.09 -17.19
CA GLY A 187 25.96 11.71 -17.07
C GLY A 187 24.89 10.65 -16.80
N GLU A 188 23.62 11.04 -16.64
CA GLU A 188 22.49 10.11 -16.52
C GLU A 188 21.59 10.18 -17.76
N SER A 189 20.32 10.57 -17.62
CA SER A 189 19.36 10.69 -18.72
C SER A 189 19.35 12.11 -19.28
N ARG A 190 19.25 12.27 -20.60
CA ARG A 190 19.09 13.59 -21.22
C ARG A 190 17.84 13.67 -22.06
N VAL A 191 17.43 14.90 -22.31
CA VAL A 191 16.33 15.21 -23.20
C VAL A 191 16.78 16.23 -24.24
N GLY A 192 16.36 16.02 -25.48
CA GLY A 192 16.52 16.97 -26.57
C GLY A 192 15.24 17.11 -27.36
N VAL A 193 14.97 18.31 -27.84
CA VAL A 193 13.81 18.64 -28.66
C VAL A 193 14.30 19.29 -29.95
N VAL A 194 13.85 18.79 -31.09
CA VAL A 194 13.97 19.43 -32.40
C VAL A 194 12.58 19.85 -32.83
N GLN A 195 12.38 21.14 -33.08
CA GLN A 195 11.23 21.58 -33.84
C GLN A 195 11.59 21.81 -35.31
N TYR A 196 10.64 21.60 -36.22
CA TYR A 196 10.87 21.78 -37.65
C TYR A 196 9.63 22.31 -38.37
N SER A 197 9.83 22.87 -39.56
CA SER A 197 8.74 23.04 -40.54
C SER A 197 9.19 22.65 -41.94
N HIS A 198 9.78 23.58 -42.70
CA HIS A 198 10.20 23.38 -44.08
C HIS A 198 11.72 23.22 -44.21
N GLY A 199 12.21 23.06 -45.45
CA GLY A 199 13.61 22.79 -45.74
C GLY A 199 14.58 23.72 -45.01
N ASP A 200 15.62 23.13 -44.43
CA ASP A 200 16.65 23.77 -43.61
C ASP A 200 16.13 24.58 -42.39
N THR A 201 14.85 24.41 -42.01
CA THR A 201 14.24 25.16 -40.91
C THR A 201 14.01 24.25 -39.71
N GLN A 202 15.10 23.91 -39.03
CA GLN A 202 15.09 23.17 -37.76
C GLN A 202 15.70 24.00 -36.64
N GLU A 203 15.08 23.97 -35.46
CA GLU A 203 15.63 24.54 -34.22
C GLU A 203 15.68 23.45 -33.15
N SER A 204 16.80 23.36 -32.41
CA SER A 204 16.95 22.38 -31.35
C SER A 204 17.31 23.00 -30.02
N VAL A 205 16.72 22.46 -28.95
CA VAL A 205 17.09 22.72 -27.56
C VAL A 205 17.39 21.40 -26.88
N ALA A 206 18.55 21.26 -26.26
CA ALA A 206 18.94 20.01 -25.61
C ALA A 206 19.72 20.21 -24.33
N MET A 207 19.60 19.23 -23.43
CA MET A 207 20.49 19.15 -22.28
C MET A 207 21.93 18.96 -22.75
N GLY A 208 22.84 19.74 -22.18
CA GLY A 208 24.25 19.80 -22.57
C GLY A 208 24.57 20.99 -23.48
N ASP A 209 23.58 21.72 -23.98
CA ASP A 209 23.83 23.01 -24.63
C ASP A 209 24.41 24.02 -23.62
N ALA A 210 25.16 25.02 -24.09
CA ALA A 210 25.93 25.93 -23.23
C ALA A 210 25.11 26.56 -22.09
N ASN A 211 23.81 26.83 -22.33
CA ASN A 211 22.90 27.45 -21.37
C ASN A 211 21.86 26.48 -20.77
N ILE A 212 21.94 25.17 -21.07
CA ILE A 212 20.94 24.17 -20.67
C ILE A 212 21.64 22.99 -20.01
N GLN A 213 21.87 23.08 -18.71
CA GLN A 213 22.52 22.02 -17.92
C GLN A 213 21.55 21.26 -17.03
N THR A 214 20.42 21.88 -16.69
CA THR A 214 19.39 21.28 -15.83
C THR A 214 18.11 21.02 -16.61
N ILE A 215 17.30 20.06 -16.12
CA ILE A 215 15.99 19.80 -16.71
C ILE A 215 15.03 21.00 -16.61
N GLY A 216 15.19 21.85 -15.58
CA GLY A 216 14.43 23.08 -15.43
C GLY A 216 14.71 24.09 -16.54
N GLN A 217 15.99 24.32 -16.85
CA GLN A 217 16.41 25.18 -17.96
C GLN A 217 15.93 24.65 -19.31
N LEU A 218 15.96 23.33 -19.51
CA LEU A 218 15.42 22.74 -20.74
C LEU A 218 13.92 23.02 -20.87
N LYS A 219 13.15 22.80 -19.80
CA LYS A 219 11.70 23.08 -19.80
C LYS A 219 11.39 24.55 -20.11
N GLU A 220 12.22 25.47 -19.61
CA GLU A 220 12.10 26.89 -19.94
C GLU A 220 12.44 27.17 -21.41
N ALA A 221 13.53 26.60 -21.93
CA ALA A 221 13.90 26.71 -23.35
C ALA A 221 12.81 26.16 -24.27
N ILE A 222 12.22 25.00 -23.93
CA ILE A 222 11.09 24.41 -24.65
C ILE A 222 9.91 25.38 -24.68
N LYS A 223 9.52 25.95 -23.53
CA LYS A 223 8.41 26.93 -23.46
C LYS A 223 8.64 28.13 -24.37
N ASN A 224 9.89 28.57 -24.51
CA ASN A 224 10.27 29.74 -25.32
C ASN A 224 10.39 29.46 -26.82
N LEU A 225 10.32 28.20 -27.27
CA LEU A 225 10.29 27.87 -28.69
C LEU A 225 9.10 28.58 -29.37
N GLY A 226 9.40 29.29 -30.46
CA GLY A 226 8.42 29.98 -31.30
C GLY A 226 7.89 29.06 -32.39
N TRP A 227 6.59 29.18 -32.69
CA TRP A 227 5.98 28.50 -33.83
C TRP A 227 6.57 29.05 -35.14
N ILE A 228 7.01 28.16 -36.03
CA ILE A 228 7.75 28.54 -37.24
C ILE A 228 6.80 28.77 -38.42
N ALA A 229 5.81 27.90 -38.58
CA ALA A 229 4.96 27.78 -39.76
C ALA A 229 5.74 27.40 -41.05
N GLY A 230 5.01 27.00 -42.09
CA GLY A 230 5.55 26.55 -43.37
C GLY A 230 5.13 25.12 -43.71
N GLY A 231 5.91 24.46 -44.58
CA GLY A 231 5.69 23.06 -44.97
C GLY A 231 6.08 22.05 -43.89
N THR A 232 6.05 20.77 -44.25
CA THR A 232 6.29 19.64 -43.33
C THR A 232 7.40 18.73 -43.87
N TRP A 233 8.65 19.03 -43.56
CA TRP A 233 9.85 18.32 -44.03
C TRP A 233 10.36 17.40 -42.91
N THR A 234 9.57 16.35 -42.65
CA THR A 234 9.79 15.42 -41.54
C THR A 234 11.08 14.63 -41.72
N GLY A 235 11.38 14.17 -42.93
CA GLY A 235 12.57 13.39 -43.23
C GLY A 235 13.84 14.16 -42.87
N GLU A 236 13.96 15.41 -43.31
CA GLU A 236 15.08 16.27 -42.95
C GLU A 236 15.18 16.51 -41.44
N ALA A 237 14.06 16.70 -40.74
CA ALA A 237 14.06 16.86 -39.29
C ALA A 237 14.58 15.60 -38.56
N LEU A 238 14.23 14.42 -39.06
CA LEU A 238 14.73 13.14 -38.54
C LEU A 238 16.24 12.98 -38.78
N ALA A 239 16.73 13.36 -39.97
CA ALA A 239 18.17 13.38 -40.25
C ALA A 239 18.91 14.40 -39.37
N PHE A 240 18.37 15.62 -39.24
CA PHE A 240 18.92 16.64 -38.36
C PHE A 240 19.02 16.15 -36.91
N THR A 241 17.98 15.47 -36.42
CA THR A 241 17.95 14.87 -35.08
C THR A 241 19.05 13.82 -34.92
N LYS A 242 19.21 12.94 -35.93
CA LYS A 242 20.26 11.92 -35.96
C LYS A 242 21.65 12.55 -35.91
N ASP A 243 21.86 13.62 -36.68
CA ASP A 243 23.18 14.20 -36.84
C ASP A 243 23.60 15.18 -35.75
N ASN A 244 22.64 15.85 -35.09
CA ASN A 244 22.93 16.93 -34.15
C ASN A 244 22.59 16.61 -32.70
N LEU A 245 21.52 15.86 -32.44
CA LEU A 245 21.14 15.50 -31.06
C LEU A 245 21.78 14.20 -30.62
N LEU A 246 21.75 13.15 -31.44
CA LEU A 246 22.29 11.84 -31.03
C LEU A 246 23.80 11.86 -30.78
N LYS A 247 24.55 12.72 -31.49
CA LYS A 247 26.00 12.87 -31.26
C LYS A 247 26.34 13.53 -29.91
N LYS A 248 25.43 14.34 -29.36
CA LYS A 248 25.58 14.96 -28.03
C LYS A 248 25.29 13.97 -26.90
N PHE A 249 24.62 12.87 -27.23
CA PHE A 249 24.05 11.92 -26.30
C PHE A 249 24.92 10.67 -26.19
N ALA A 250 25.40 10.40 -24.99
CA ALA A 250 26.32 9.34 -24.59
C ALA A 250 25.63 8.03 -24.15
N SER A 251 24.30 7.98 -23.93
CA SER A 251 23.63 6.72 -23.57
C SER A 251 23.36 5.89 -24.83
N ASP A 252 23.58 4.58 -24.74
CA ASP A 252 23.17 3.63 -25.78
C ASP A 252 21.66 3.35 -25.74
N LYS A 253 21.00 3.67 -24.61
CA LYS A 253 19.54 3.56 -24.47
C LYS A 253 18.87 4.88 -24.86
N ARG A 254 18.10 4.84 -25.94
CA ARG A 254 17.46 6.02 -26.53
C ARG A 254 16.03 5.71 -26.95
N VAL A 255 15.16 6.72 -26.95
CA VAL A 255 13.82 6.64 -27.55
C VAL A 255 13.52 7.97 -28.22
N ALA A 256 13.05 7.92 -29.47
CA ALA A 256 12.61 9.10 -30.21
C ALA A 256 11.08 9.16 -30.27
N LEU A 257 10.50 10.31 -29.92
CA LEU A 257 9.08 10.60 -30.05
C LEU A 257 8.91 11.64 -31.16
N VAL A 258 8.21 11.27 -32.22
CA VAL A 258 7.96 12.14 -33.38
C VAL A 258 6.50 12.55 -33.36
N LEU A 259 6.24 13.83 -33.14
CA LEU A 259 4.89 14.42 -33.08
C LEU A 259 4.63 15.22 -34.35
N THR A 260 3.67 14.78 -35.16
CA THR A 260 3.34 15.36 -36.48
C THR A 260 1.90 15.00 -36.87
N ASP A 261 1.36 15.65 -37.91
CA ASP A 261 0.14 15.21 -38.59
C ASP A 261 0.40 14.09 -39.63
N GLY A 262 1.65 13.67 -39.80
CA GLY A 262 2.04 12.60 -40.72
C GLY A 262 2.02 12.98 -42.20
N HIS A 263 1.79 14.25 -42.56
CA HIS A 263 1.75 14.69 -43.96
C HIS A 263 3.08 15.30 -44.41
N SER A 264 4.16 14.51 -44.34
CA SER A 264 5.46 14.96 -44.85
C SER A 264 5.40 15.20 -46.36
N ASP A 265 6.02 16.29 -46.81
CA ASP A 265 6.13 16.64 -48.23
C ASP A 265 7.26 15.84 -48.90
N ILE A 266 7.02 14.57 -49.12
CA ILE A 266 7.97 13.62 -49.75
C ILE A 266 8.32 13.97 -51.22
N LEU A 267 7.61 14.93 -51.82
CA LEU A 267 7.92 15.41 -53.17
C LEU A 267 9.09 16.39 -53.14
N ARG A 268 9.22 17.20 -52.09
CA ARG A 268 10.33 18.14 -51.91
C ARG A 268 11.39 17.62 -50.94
N ASP A 269 10.97 17.03 -49.83
CA ASP A 269 11.84 16.33 -48.89
C ASP A 269 12.20 14.94 -49.42
N LYS A 270 13.46 14.74 -49.79
CA LYS A 270 13.96 13.46 -50.31
C LYS A 270 14.58 12.58 -49.23
N THR A 271 14.56 13.03 -47.98
CA THR A 271 15.11 12.29 -46.86
C THR A 271 14.12 11.20 -46.43
N PRO A 272 14.58 9.94 -46.24
CA PRO A 272 13.70 8.86 -45.82
C PRO A 272 13.06 9.09 -44.45
N LEU A 273 11.80 8.70 -44.28
CA LEU A 273 11.07 8.86 -43.01
C LEU A 273 11.50 7.85 -41.95
N ASN A 274 12.20 6.79 -42.33
CA ASN A 274 12.73 5.77 -41.42
C ASN A 274 14.16 6.06 -40.92
N THR A 275 14.66 7.30 -41.10
CA THR A 275 16.06 7.67 -40.83
C THR A 275 16.53 7.39 -39.39
N LEU A 276 15.63 7.44 -38.40
CA LEU A 276 15.94 7.17 -36.99
C LEU A 276 15.91 5.69 -36.59
N CYS A 277 15.36 4.81 -37.44
CA CYS A 277 15.07 3.43 -37.09
C CYS A 277 16.29 2.57 -36.74
N GLU A 278 17.47 2.94 -37.25
CA GLU A 278 18.71 2.22 -36.99
C GLU A 278 19.39 2.64 -35.68
N VAL A 279 18.99 3.78 -35.11
CA VAL A 279 19.71 4.45 -34.01
C VAL A 279 18.87 4.62 -32.76
N ALA A 280 17.54 4.54 -32.86
CA ALA A 280 16.64 4.55 -31.73
C ALA A 280 15.30 3.88 -32.08
N PRO A 281 14.64 3.20 -31.12
CA PRO A 281 13.21 2.95 -31.17
C PRO A 281 12.43 4.26 -31.36
N VAL A 282 11.51 4.27 -32.31
CA VAL A 282 10.71 5.45 -32.65
C VAL A 282 9.25 5.25 -32.26
N VAL A 283 8.68 6.22 -31.56
CA VAL A 283 7.25 6.36 -31.33
C VAL A 283 6.74 7.50 -32.20
N SER A 284 5.95 7.22 -33.23
CA SER A 284 5.28 8.25 -34.02
C SER A 284 3.91 8.56 -33.41
N LEU A 285 3.64 9.85 -33.22
CA LEU A 285 2.40 10.39 -32.66
C LEU A 285 1.75 11.25 -33.73
N GLY A 286 0.78 10.66 -34.42
CA GLY A 286 -0.08 11.31 -35.40
C GLY A 286 -1.21 12.07 -34.74
N VAL A 287 -1.38 13.34 -35.05
CA VAL A 287 -2.53 14.12 -34.56
C VAL A 287 -3.19 14.88 -35.70
N GLY A 288 -4.52 14.98 -35.68
CA GLY A 288 -5.25 15.76 -36.67
C GLY A 288 -4.81 17.23 -36.72
N ASP A 289 -4.87 17.80 -37.92
CA ASP A 289 -4.41 19.17 -38.22
C ASP A 289 -5.51 20.24 -37.98
N ILE A 290 -5.17 21.52 -38.17
CA ILE A 290 -6.14 22.63 -38.04
C ILE A 290 -7.21 22.65 -39.16
N PHE A 291 -6.99 21.90 -40.24
CA PHE A 291 -7.90 21.76 -41.36
C PHE A 291 -8.86 20.57 -41.19
N GLN A 292 -8.83 19.90 -40.03
CA GLN A 292 -9.62 18.72 -39.69
C GLN A 292 -9.24 17.48 -40.53
N SER A 293 -8.05 17.47 -41.11
CA SER A 293 -7.47 16.28 -41.72
C SER A 293 -6.99 15.34 -40.63
N ALA A 294 -7.37 14.06 -40.72
CA ALA A 294 -6.80 13.03 -39.87
C ALA A 294 -5.35 12.76 -40.26
N ALA A 295 -4.50 12.38 -39.30
CA ALA A 295 -3.10 12.13 -39.55
C ALA A 295 -2.86 10.97 -40.53
N ASN A 296 -1.79 11.02 -41.34
CA ASN A 296 -1.53 10.01 -42.36
C ASN A 296 -0.95 8.71 -41.75
N PRO A 297 -1.69 7.58 -41.73
CA PRO A 297 -1.26 6.36 -41.06
C PRO A 297 -0.05 5.69 -41.72
N ASP A 298 0.09 5.81 -43.05
CA ASP A 298 1.14 5.11 -43.80
C ASP A 298 2.50 5.75 -43.52
N GLN A 299 2.59 7.09 -43.60
CA GLN A 299 3.81 7.81 -43.27
C GLN A 299 4.17 7.68 -41.78
N LEU A 300 3.19 7.75 -40.88
CA LEU A 300 3.41 7.51 -39.45
C LEU A 300 3.94 6.10 -39.18
N GLY A 301 3.44 5.11 -39.93
CA GLY A 301 3.95 3.74 -39.90
C GLY A 301 5.41 3.68 -40.32
N GLU A 302 5.78 4.35 -41.40
CA GLU A 302 7.17 4.42 -41.88
C GLU A 302 8.11 5.08 -40.85
N ILE A 303 7.68 6.20 -40.25
CA ILE A 303 8.41 6.89 -39.16
C ILE A 303 8.60 5.96 -37.96
N ALA A 304 7.57 5.20 -37.59
CA ALA A 304 7.62 4.19 -36.53
C ALA A 304 8.30 2.87 -36.96
N CYS A 305 9.05 2.87 -38.06
CA CYS A 305 9.82 1.71 -38.53
C CYS A 305 8.95 0.50 -38.92
N GLY A 306 7.70 0.75 -39.32
CA GLY A 306 6.78 -0.26 -39.84
C GLY A 306 7.29 -0.85 -41.14
N GLY A 307 7.40 -2.19 -41.20
CA GLY A 307 7.87 -2.91 -42.39
C GLY A 307 9.40 -3.06 -42.51
N ALA A 308 10.19 -2.50 -41.59
CA ALA A 308 11.63 -2.70 -41.56
C ALA A 308 12.03 -3.96 -40.75
N SER A 309 13.24 -4.52 -40.99
CA SER A 309 13.77 -5.68 -40.23
C SER A 309 14.26 -5.33 -38.81
N TYR A 310 13.89 -4.15 -38.30
CA TYR A 310 14.36 -3.59 -37.03
C TYR A 310 13.32 -3.80 -35.92
N SER A 311 13.66 -3.42 -34.68
CA SER A 311 12.69 -3.41 -33.58
C SER A 311 11.50 -2.53 -33.95
N GLN A 312 10.30 -3.12 -34.06
CA GLN A 312 9.07 -2.39 -34.39
C GLN A 312 8.89 -1.21 -33.43
N GLY A 313 8.86 0.01 -34.00
CA GLY A 313 8.45 1.20 -33.28
C GLY A 313 6.94 1.19 -33.03
N LEU A 314 6.44 2.25 -32.41
CA LEU A 314 5.04 2.37 -32.04
C LEU A 314 4.40 3.55 -32.77
N SER A 315 3.39 3.29 -33.60
CA SER A 315 2.59 4.34 -34.24
C SER A 315 1.28 4.52 -33.50
N LEU A 316 1.03 5.74 -33.00
CA LEU A 316 -0.19 6.11 -32.27
C LEU A 316 -0.85 7.28 -32.98
N GLN A 317 -2.18 7.28 -33.01
CA GLN A 317 -2.96 8.37 -33.59
C GLN A 317 -3.95 8.92 -32.57
N LYS A 318 -4.11 10.24 -32.58
CA LYS A 318 -5.09 11.00 -31.78
C LYS A 318 -5.87 11.93 -32.69
N ALA A 319 -7.15 12.13 -32.39
CA ALA A 319 -7.95 13.06 -33.19
C ALA A 319 -7.57 14.51 -32.88
N THR A 320 -7.23 14.80 -31.62
CA THR A 320 -6.93 16.15 -31.15
C THR A 320 -5.68 16.21 -30.27
N TYR A 321 -5.01 17.37 -30.26
CA TYR A 321 -3.83 17.61 -29.41
C TYR A 321 -4.17 17.58 -27.91
N THR A 322 -5.42 17.83 -27.54
CA THR A 322 -5.88 17.75 -26.15
C THR A 322 -5.81 16.33 -25.59
N GLU A 323 -6.06 15.30 -26.41
CA GLU A 323 -5.98 13.90 -25.99
C GLU A 323 -4.54 13.46 -25.66
N LEU A 324 -3.52 14.16 -26.19
CA LEU A 324 -2.12 13.90 -25.80
C LEU A 324 -1.87 14.20 -24.32
N LEU A 325 -2.70 15.06 -23.72
CA LEU A 325 -2.59 15.46 -22.32
C LEU A 325 -3.42 14.56 -21.39
N ASP A 326 -4.11 13.56 -21.93
CA ASP A 326 -4.91 12.61 -21.15
C ASP A 326 -4.01 11.78 -20.21
N ASP A 327 -4.45 11.68 -18.97
CA ASP A 327 -3.68 11.06 -17.89
C ASP A 327 -3.30 9.60 -18.18
N GLY A 328 -4.28 8.82 -18.66
CA GLY A 328 -4.08 7.41 -19.02
C GLY A 328 -3.21 7.23 -20.26
N PHE A 329 -3.27 8.15 -21.22
CA PHE A 329 -2.40 8.12 -22.40
C PHE A 329 -0.95 8.38 -22.01
N LEU A 330 -0.70 9.44 -21.24
CA LEU A 330 0.64 9.78 -20.74
C LEU A 330 1.22 8.65 -19.88
N GLN A 331 0.41 7.99 -19.05
CA GLN A 331 0.82 6.85 -18.25
C GLN A 331 1.27 5.67 -19.14
N ASN A 332 0.48 5.31 -20.14
CA ASN A 332 0.81 4.20 -21.05
C ASN A 332 2.06 4.51 -21.88
N LEU A 333 2.19 5.74 -22.37
CA LEU A 333 3.34 6.19 -23.15
C LEU A 333 4.64 6.13 -22.32
N THR A 334 4.62 6.68 -21.11
CA THR A 334 5.81 6.66 -20.23
C THR A 334 6.19 5.25 -19.78
N ALA A 335 5.20 4.40 -19.50
CA ALA A 335 5.44 2.98 -19.25
C ALA A 335 6.07 2.27 -20.46
N HIS A 336 5.67 2.62 -21.69
CA HIS A 336 6.26 2.08 -22.92
C HIS A 336 7.72 2.54 -23.10
N ILE A 337 8.02 3.82 -22.88
CA ILE A 337 9.40 4.36 -22.90
C ILE A 337 10.28 3.58 -21.90
N CYS A 338 9.72 3.24 -20.74
CA CYS A 338 10.41 2.54 -19.65
C CYS A 338 10.14 1.04 -19.61
N LYS A 339 9.77 0.40 -20.72
CA LYS A 339 9.43 -1.04 -20.75
C LYS A 339 10.57 -1.95 -20.27
N ASP A 340 11.82 -1.54 -20.50
CA ASP A 340 13.03 -2.28 -20.12
C ASP A 340 13.63 -1.81 -18.79
N LYS A 341 12.81 -1.22 -17.91
CA LYS A 341 13.24 -0.78 -16.58
C LYS A 341 13.71 -1.96 -15.74
N LYS A 342 14.82 -1.77 -15.04
CA LYS A 342 15.36 -2.79 -14.13
C LYS A 342 14.62 -2.69 -12.81
N CYS A 343 13.82 -3.70 -12.53
CA CYS A 343 13.18 -3.88 -11.24
C CYS A 343 14.01 -4.88 -10.42
N PRO A 344 14.21 -4.67 -9.11
CA PRO A 344 14.72 -5.72 -8.25
C PRO A 344 13.81 -6.95 -8.36
N ASP A 345 14.35 -8.04 -8.90
CA ASP A 345 13.63 -9.31 -8.99
C ASP A 345 13.89 -10.13 -7.73
N TYR A 346 13.28 -9.68 -6.64
CA TYR A 346 13.16 -10.54 -5.46
C TYR A 346 11.74 -11.07 -5.40
N THR A 347 11.60 -12.38 -5.53
CA THR A 347 10.33 -13.08 -5.40
C THR A 347 10.43 -14.05 -4.24
N CYS A 348 9.80 -13.70 -3.11
CA CYS A 348 9.51 -14.71 -2.09
C CYS A 348 8.53 -15.69 -2.69
N ALA A 349 8.97 -16.92 -2.97
CA ALA A 349 8.03 -17.98 -3.28
C ALA A 349 7.08 -18.13 -2.09
N ILE A 350 5.78 -18.30 -2.38
CA ILE A 350 4.80 -18.67 -1.36
C ILE A 350 4.57 -20.17 -1.44
N SER A 351 4.25 -20.76 -0.30
CA SER A 351 3.97 -22.18 -0.22
C SER A 351 2.77 -22.45 0.68
N PHE A 352 2.07 -23.55 0.40
CA PHE A 352 1.01 -24.09 1.24
C PHE A 352 1.44 -25.47 1.72
N ASP A 353 1.38 -25.71 3.02
CA ASP A 353 1.79 -27.00 3.60
C ASP A 353 0.72 -28.10 3.42
N VAL A 354 -0.50 -27.71 3.09
CA VAL A 354 -1.68 -28.55 2.87
C VAL A 354 -2.46 -27.97 1.68
N PRO A 355 -3.36 -28.73 1.05
CA PRO A 355 -4.22 -28.17 0.00
C PRO A 355 -4.95 -26.92 0.47
N ALA A 356 -5.16 -25.95 -0.43
CA ALA A 356 -5.73 -24.66 -0.11
C ALA A 356 -6.78 -24.26 -1.13
N ASP A 357 -7.98 -23.97 -0.63
CA ASP A 357 -9.04 -23.34 -1.36
C ASP A 357 -9.04 -21.85 -1.02
N ILE A 358 -8.88 -21.01 -2.04
CA ILE A 358 -8.74 -19.57 -1.88
C ILE A 358 -9.85 -18.87 -2.67
N THR A 359 -10.60 -17.99 -2.03
CA THR A 359 -11.60 -17.15 -2.68
C THR A 359 -11.20 -15.69 -2.64
N LEU A 360 -11.11 -15.06 -3.81
CA LEU A 360 -10.97 -13.61 -3.97
C LEU A 360 -12.37 -13.03 -4.11
N LEU A 361 -12.84 -12.32 -3.08
CA LEU A 361 -14.16 -11.70 -3.04
C LEU A 361 -14.04 -10.23 -3.46
N VAL A 362 -14.48 -9.92 -4.68
CA VAL A 362 -14.20 -8.66 -5.39
C VAL A 362 -15.42 -7.74 -5.35
N ASP A 363 -15.23 -6.53 -4.83
CA ASP A 363 -16.27 -5.50 -4.78
C ASP A 363 -16.52 -4.89 -6.18
N SER A 364 -17.77 -4.98 -6.63
CA SER A 364 -18.26 -4.43 -7.90
C SER A 364 -19.37 -3.39 -7.68
N SER A 365 -19.42 -2.77 -6.50
CA SER A 365 -20.43 -1.78 -6.14
C SER A 365 -20.23 -0.43 -6.83
N ALA A 366 -21.28 0.39 -6.80
CA ALA A 366 -21.27 1.73 -7.36
C ALA A 366 -20.23 2.66 -6.69
N SER A 367 -19.89 2.45 -5.41
CA SER A 367 -18.86 3.25 -4.71
C SER A 367 -17.45 2.98 -5.23
N VAL A 368 -17.20 1.77 -5.75
CA VAL A 368 -15.95 1.42 -6.43
C VAL A 368 -15.87 2.15 -7.76
N GLY A 369 -16.89 2.01 -8.61
CA GLY A 369 -16.93 2.53 -9.97
C GLY A 369 -16.15 1.67 -10.98
N SER A 370 -16.55 1.73 -12.25
CA SER A 370 -16.04 0.82 -13.30
C SER A 370 -14.53 0.88 -13.51
N ARG A 371 -13.93 2.08 -13.48
CA ARG A 371 -12.48 2.26 -13.64
C ARG A 371 -11.69 1.56 -12.53
N ASN A 372 -12.14 1.69 -11.28
CA ASN A 372 -11.48 1.07 -10.14
C ASN A 372 -11.71 -0.44 -10.11
N PHE A 373 -12.87 -0.91 -10.57
CA PHE A 373 -13.15 -2.33 -10.74
C PHE A 373 -12.17 -2.99 -11.73
N GLU A 374 -11.84 -2.35 -12.85
CA GLU A 374 -10.82 -2.87 -13.77
C GLU A 374 -9.40 -2.89 -13.17
N ILE A 375 -9.09 -1.93 -12.29
CA ILE A 375 -7.84 -1.95 -11.50
C ILE A 375 -7.84 -3.13 -10.52
N SER A 376 -8.97 -3.38 -9.84
CA SER A 376 -9.14 -4.55 -8.97
C SER A 376 -8.98 -5.86 -9.74
N LYS A 377 -9.60 -6.02 -10.93
CA LYS A 377 -9.40 -7.19 -11.81
C LYS A 377 -7.93 -7.42 -12.12
N SER A 378 -7.21 -6.35 -12.47
CA SER A 378 -5.77 -6.42 -12.75
C SER A 378 -4.95 -6.89 -11.53
N PHE A 379 -5.32 -6.46 -10.31
CA PHE A 379 -4.68 -6.90 -9.08
C PHE A 379 -5.04 -8.35 -8.73
N VAL A 380 -6.30 -8.75 -8.90
CA VAL A 380 -6.80 -10.13 -8.73
C VAL A 380 -6.03 -11.08 -9.65
N LYS A 381 -5.76 -10.71 -10.92
CA LYS A 381 -4.92 -11.52 -11.83
C LYS A 381 -3.49 -11.72 -11.31
N ARG A 382 -2.88 -10.70 -10.69
CA ARG A 382 -1.54 -10.82 -10.08
C ARG A 382 -1.54 -11.72 -8.85
N LEU A 383 -2.60 -11.68 -8.05
CA LEU A 383 -2.77 -12.60 -6.92
C LEU A 383 -3.02 -14.04 -7.39
N ALA A 384 -3.92 -14.22 -8.36
CA ALA A 384 -4.24 -15.51 -8.95
C ALA A 384 -2.99 -16.23 -9.45
N GLN A 385 -2.13 -15.51 -10.18
CA GLN A 385 -0.85 -16.04 -10.64
C GLN A 385 -0.03 -16.60 -9.48
N ARG A 386 0.17 -15.79 -8.44
CA ARG A 386 1.03 -16.19 -7.31
C ARG A 386 0.46 -17.35 -6.51
N PHE A 387 -0.85 -17.40 -6.31
CA PHE A 387 -1.48 -18.50 -5.59
C PHE A 387 -1.42 -19.82 -6.38
N LEU A 388 -1.71 -19.78 -7.68
CA LEU A 388 -1.72 -20.97 -8.53
C LEU A 388 -0.32 -21.47 -8.87
N GLU A 389 0.70 -20.60 -8.86
CA GLU A 389 2.11 -20.97 -9.02
C GLU A 389 2.81 -21.28 -7.67
N ALA A 390 2.08 -21.29 -6.56
CA ALA A 390 2.65 -21.53 -5.23
C ALA A 390 3.20 -22.95 -5.09
N LYS A 391 4.30 -23.11 -4.32
CA LYS A 391 4.82 -24.45 -3.99
C LYS A 391 3.82 -25.16 -3.08
N SER A 392 3.50 -26.40 -3.39
CA SER A 392 2.47 -27.14 -2.66
C SER A 392 2.75 -28.65 -2.69
N PRO A 393 2.34 -29.44 -1.68
CA PRO A 393 2.72 -30.85 -1.55
C PRO A 393 2.30 -31.78 -2.70
N ALA A 394 1.33 -31.37 -3.51
CA ALA A 394 0.89 -32.08 -4.71
C ALA A 394 0.57 -31.11 -5.86
N PHE A 395 0.61 -31.60 -7.11
CA PHE A 395 0.06 -30.86 -8.26
C PHE A 395 -1.41 -30.50 -8.01
N ASP A 396 -1.83 -29.29 -8.40
CA ASP A 396 -3.20 -28.75 -8.25
C ASP A 396 -3.75 -28.64 -6.82
N SER A 397 -2.90 -28.66 -5.81
CA SER A 397 -3.35 -28.55 -4.41
C SER A 397 -3.72 -27.13 -3.98
N VAL A 398 -3.56 -26.11 -4.84
CA VAL A 398 -4.13 -24.78 -4.62
C VAL A 398 -5.20 -24.53 -5.67
N ARG A 399 -6.41 -24.23 -5.22
CA ARG A 399 -7.56 -23.95 -6.08
C ARG A 399 -8.11 -22.57 -5.79
N LEU A 400 -8.42 -21.82 -6.84
CA LEU A 400 -8.83 -20.43 -6.78
C LEU A 400 -10.28 -20.25 -7.22
N SER A 401 -11.07 -19.58 -6.40
CA SER A 401 -12.37 -19.05 -6.76
C SER A 401 -12.33 -17.52 -6.79
N VAL A 402 -13.11 -16.93 -7.69
CA VAL A 402 -13.36 -15.50 -7.73
C VAL A 402 -14.86 -15.30 -7.65
N VAL A 403 -15.29 -14.54 -6.66
CA VAL A 403 -16.68 -14.17 -6.47
C VAL A 403 -16.75 -12.66 -6.53
N GLN A 404 -17.60 -12.11 -7.38
CA GLN A 404 -17.90 -10.69 -7.36
C GLN A 404 -19.17 -10.43 -6.56
N TYR A 405 -19.21 -9.28 -5.89
CA TYR A 405 -20.39 -8.88 -5.13
C TYR A 405 -20.70 -7.39 -5.29
N SER A 406 -21.96 -7.05 -5.08
CA SER A 406 -22.43 -5.68 -4.95
C SER A 406 -23.55 -5.62 -3.88
N GLY A 407 -24.81 -5.45 -4.26
CA GLY A 407 -25.94 -5.39 -3.33
C GLY A 407 -26.33 -6.76 -2.73
N ARG A 408 -27.43 -6.80 -1.98
CA ARG A 408 -27.88 -7.97 -1.19
C ARG A 408 -28.12 -9.25 -2.01
N THR A 409 -28.46 -9.12 -3.28
CA THR A 409 -28.76 -10.22 -4.21
C THR A 409 -27.79 -10.30 -5.38
N ASP A 410 -26.78 -9.44 -5.38
CA ASP A 410 -25.88 -9.25 -6.52
C ASP A 410 -24.53 -9.92 -6.23
N GLN A 411 -24.56 -11.24 -6.08
CA GLN A 411 -23.38 -12.09 -5.93
C GLN A 411 -23.27 -13.00 -7.15
N SER A 412 -22.08 -13.10 -7.72
CA SER A 412 -21.82 -13.99 -8.85
C SER A 412 -20.50 -14.72 -8.65
N VAL A 413 -20.55 -16.05 -8.78
CA VAL A 413 -19.37 -16.92 -8.75
C VAL A 413 -18.82 -16.97 -10.17
N GLU A 414 -17.79 -16.16 -10.41
CA GLU A 414 -17.17 -16.01 -11.74
C GLU A 414 -16.20 -17.16 -12.04
N LEU A 415 -15.55 -17.68 -10.99
CA LEU A 415 -14.67 -18.83 -11.04
C LEU A 415 -14.92 -19.74 -9.84
N GLN A 416 -14.99 -21.04 -10.08
CA GLN A 416 -15.24 -22.04 -9.06
C GLN A 416 -14.02 -22.96 -8.91
N PHE A 417 -13.11 -22.61 -7.98
CA PHE A 417 -11.96 -23.42 -7.56
C PHE A 417 -11.13 -24.01 -8.73
N VAL A 418 -10.71 -23.15 -9.66
CA VAL A 418 -9.83 -23.50 -10.77
C VAL A 418 -8.38 -23.61 -10.30
N SER A 419 -7.58 -24.51 -10.88
CA SER A 419 -6.15 -24.63 -10.60
C SER A 419 -5.26 -24.09 -11.73
N ASN A 420 -5.83 -23.80 -12.90
CA ASN A 420 -5.10 -23.30 -14.06
C ASN A 420 -5.13 -21.77 -14.14
N TYR A 421 -3.96 -21.14 -14.23
CA TYR A 421 -3.85 -19.68 -14.32
C TYR A 421 -4.49 -19.09 -15.58
N THR A 422 -4.38 -19.78 -16.73
CA THR A 422 -4.97 -19.31 -17.99
C THR A 422 -6.49 -19.26 -17.90
N GLU A 423 -7.10 -20.30 -17.33
CA GLU A 423 -8.54 -20.33 -17.06
C GLU A 423 -8.96 -19.21 -16.09
N ALA A 424 -8.19 -19.01 -15.02
CA ALA A 424 -8.44 -17.93 -14.07
C ALA A 424 -8.41 -16.55 -14.75
N VAL A 425 -7.43 -16.27 -15.61
CA VAL A 425 -7.34 -14.99 -16.33
C VAL A 425 -8.54 -14.79 -17.26
N ILE A 426 -8.94 -15.82 -18.01
CA ILE A 426 -10.11 -15.75 -18.91
C ILE A 426 -11.38 -15.42 -18.11
N GLY A 427 -11.62 -16.13 -17.00
CA GLY A 427 -12.78 -15.86 -16.15
C GLY A 427 -12.76 -14.46 -15.56
N ILE A 428 -11.61 -14.03 -15.01
CA ILE A 428 -11.46 -12.69 -14.44
C ILE A 428 -11.69 -11.61 -15.51
N ASP A 429 -11.14 -11.74 -16.70
CA ASP A 429 -11.30 -10.73 -17.77
C ASP A 429 -12.75 -10.62 -18.25
N SER A 430 -13.51 -11.71 -18.20
CA SER A 430 -14.92 -11.76 -18.58
C SER A 430 -15.88 -11.08 -17.59
N MET A 431 -15.43 -10.82 -16.35
CA MET A 431 -16.23 -10.21 -15.29
C MET A 431 -16.76 -8.84 -15.72
N LYS A 432 -18.07 -8.62 -15.52
CA LYS A 432 -18.77 -7.37 -15.84
C LYS A 432 -19.10 -6.59 -14.57
N PHE A 433 -18.85 -5.27 -14.62
CA PHE A 433 -19.18 -4.37 -13.53
C PHE A 433 -20.69 -4.31 -13.26
N ILE A 434 -21.10 -4.67 -12.05
CA ILE A 434 -22.51 -4.76 -11.61
C ILE A 434 -23.14 -3.38 -11.35
N ASN A 435 -22.42 -2.46 -10.69
CA ASN A 435 -22.89 -1.11 -10.37
C ASN A 435 -24.12 -1.04 -9.43
N GLY A 436 -24.15 -1.84 -8.36
CA GLY A 436 -25.23 -1.85 -7.36
C GLY A 436 -24.82 -1.27 -6.00
N GLY A 437 -25.52 -1.73 -4.94
CA GLY A 437 -25.18 -1.42 -3.53
C GLY A 437 -23.94 -2.17 -3.03
N THR A 438 -23.71 -2.17 -1.72
CA THR A 438 -22.56 -2.86 -1.10
C THR A 438 -23.04 -3.67 0.10
N ASP A 439 -23.06 -5.00 -0.01
CA ASP A 439 -23.45 -5.92 1.07
C ASP A 439 -22.42 -7.05 1.22
N VAL A 440 -21.40 -6.77 2.04
CA VAL A 440 -20.32 -7.72 2.35
C VAL A 440 -20.85 -8.95 3.13
N GLY A 441 -21.94 -8.79 3.90
CA GLY A 441 -22.54 -9.87 4.66
C GLY A 441 -23.21 -10.91 3.77
N ALA A 442 -23.95 -10.46 2.75
CA ALA A 442 -24.51 -11.33 1.71
C ALA A 442 -23.41 -12.03 0.89
N ALA A 443 -22.36 -11.27 0.55
CA ALA A 443 -21.20 -11.80 -0.16
C ALA A 443 -20.51 -12.94 0.62
N LEU A 444 -20.26 -12.76 1.92
CA LEU A 444 -19.68 -13.81 2.77
C LEU A 444 -20.58 -15.03 2.94
N ARG A 445 -21.92 -14.86 2.98
CA ARG A 445 -22.85 -15.99 3.01
C ARG A 445 -22.78 -16.82 1.73
N SER A 446 -22.78 -16.17 0.57
CA SER A 446 -22.61 -16.83 -0.74
C SER A 446 -21.29 -17.60 -0.83
N VAL A 447 -20.18 -17.00 -0.37
CA VAL A 447 -18.89 -17.71 -0.30
C VAL A 447 -18.96 -18.89 0.67
N THR A 448 -19.58 -18.73 1.84
CA THR A 448 -19.73 -19.81 2.82
C THR A 448 -20.51 -21.00 2.24
N GLU A 449 -21.56 -20.73 1.45
CA GLU A 449 -22.32 -21.75 0.72
C GLU A 449 -21.46 -22.44 -0.35
N LEU A 450 -20.70 -21.69 -1.14
CA LEU A 450 -19.76 -22.23 -2.12
C LEU A 450 -18.77 -23.23 -1.50
N TYR A 451 -18.17 -22.90 -0.35
CA TYR A 451 -17.26 -23.81 0.36
C TYR A 451 -17.95 -25.06 0.94
N ARG A 452 -19.25 -25.00 1.20
CA ARG A 452 -20.02 -26.17 1.67
C ARG A 452 -20.37 -27.11 0.52
N GLU A 453 -20.64 -26.56 -0.66
CA GLU A 453 -21.05 -27.34 -1.83
C GLU A 453 -19.87 -27.98 -2.56
N VAL A 454 -18.78 -27.24 -2.76
CA VAL A 454 -17.70 -27.64 -3.67
C VAL A 454 -16.28 -27.46 -3.10
N GLY A 455 -16.17 -27.05 -1.82
CA GLY A 455 -14.90 -26.98 -1.11
C GLY A 455 -14.27 -28.35 -0.88
N GLU A 456 -12.94 -28.44 -0.97
CA GLU A 456 -12.20 -29.68 -0.81
C GLU A 456 -12.05 -30.03 0.68
N PRO A 457 -12.41 -31.27 1.09
CA PRO A 457 -12.19 -31.72 2.47
C PRO A 457 -10.70 -31.70 2.84
N GLY A 458 -10.38 -31.16 4.00
CA GLY A 458 -8.99 -31.10 4.49
C GLY A 458 -8.16 -29.97 3.90
N SER A 459 -8.71 -29.16 2.98
CA SER A 459 -8.06 -27.94 2.51
C SER A 459 -8.18 -26.81 3.53
N THR A 460 -7.20 -25.91 3.56
CA THR A 460 -7.34 -24.63 4.26
C THR A 460 -8.23 -23.70 3.44
N LYS A 461 -9.24 -23.10 4.08
CA LYS A 461 -10.25 -22.26 3.43
C LYS A 461 -9.93 -20.78 3.67
N LYS A 462 -9.46 -20.08 2.64
CA LYS A 462 -8.96 -18.70 2.74
C LYS A 462 -9.85 -17.76 1.93
N VAL A 463 -10.30 -16.66 2.53
CA VAL A 463 -11.10 -15.64 1.83
C VAL A 463 -10.43 -14.28 1.94
N LEU A 464 -10.11 -13.66 0.80
CA LEU A 464 -9.63 -12.28 0.74
C LEU A 464 -10.75 -11.37 0.23
N VAL A 465 -11.25 -10.51 1.12
CA VAL A 465 -12.34 -9.56 0.84
C VAL A 465 -11.75 -8.23 0.39
N PHE A 466 -12.05 -7.83 -0.83
CA PHE A 466 -11.80 -6.48 -1.32
C PHE A 466 -12.98 -5.62 -0.88
N SER A 467 -12.74 -4.54 -0.15
CA SER A 467 -13.82 -3.67 0.31
C SER A 467 -13.28 -2.27 0.57
N ASP A 468 -14.11 -1.24 0.39
CA ASP A 468 -13.83 0.12 0.88
C ASP A 468 -14.21 0.28 2.36
N GLY A 469 -14.62 -0.80 3.03
CA GLY A 469 -15.07 -0.85 4.42
C GLY A 469 -16.57 -0.58 4.59
N ASN A 470 -17.28 -0.16 3.55
CA ASN A 470 -18.70 0.15 3.67
C ASN A 470 -19.56 -1.11 3.44
N THR A 471 -20.66 -1.21 4.19
CA THR A 471 -21.72 -2.17 3.91
C THR A 471 -23.05 -1.55 4.30
N GLN A 472 -24.07 -1.73 3.47
CA GLN A 472 -25.41 -1.21 3.69
C GLN A 472 -26.23 -2.06 4.68
N ALA A 473 -25.77 -3.29 4.94
CA ALA A 473 -26.46 -4.28 5.79
C ALA A 473 -25.68 -4.61 7.08
N GLU A 474 -25.19 -3.57 7.78
CA GLU A 474 -24.34 -3.70 8.99
C GLU A 474 -24.93 -4.65 10.05
N GLY A 475 -26.25 -4.62 10.25
CA GLY A 475 -26.95 -5.47 11.23
C GLY A 475 -26.84 -6.98 10.97
N THR A 476 -26.48 -7.40 9.75
CA THR A 476 -26.33 -8.82 9.39
C THR A 476 -24.88 -9.28 9.23
N LEU A 477 -23.94 -8.33 9.18
CA LEU A 477 -22.53 -8.61 8.93
C LEU A 477 -21.93 -9.52 10.01
N LEU A 478 -22.22 -9.24 11.28
CA LEU A 478 -21.68 -10.00 12.40
C LEU A 478 -22.07 -11.48 12.33
N GLN A 479 -23.33 -11.78 11.99
CA GLN A 479 -23.78 -13.16 11.89
C GLN A 479 -23.12 -13.87 10.69
N ALA A 480 -23.05 -13.21 9.54
CA ALA A 480 -22.39 -13.76 8.35
C ALA A 480 -20.92 -14.12 8.61
N VAL A 481 -20.18 -13.27 9.33
CA VAL A 481 -18.78 -13.55 9.70
C VAL A 481 -18.66 -14.73 10.67
N ARG A 482 -19.58 -14.83 11.65
CA ARG A 482 -19.61 -15.97 12.58
C ARG A 482 -19.89 -17.28 11.86
N ASP A 483 -20.84 -17.27 10.92
CA ASP A 483 -21.18 -18.45 10.13
C ASP A 483 -20.03 -18.89 9.22
N ALA A 484 -19.35 -17.93 8.58
CA ALA A 484 -18.15 -18.20 7.78
C ALA A 484 -17.03 -18.82 8.61
N ARG A 485 -16.75 -18.26 9.79
CA ARG A 485 -15.73 -18.79 10.72
C ARG A 485 -16.10 -20.17 11.25
N ALA A 486 -17.37 -20.40 11.58
CA ALA A 486 -17.86 -21.72 12.00
C ALA A 486 -17.71 -22.77 10.88
N ALA A 487 -17.76 -22.36 9.61
CA ALA A 487 -17.47 -23.21 8.46
C ALA A 487 -15.96 -23.39 8.16
N GLY A 488 -15.09 -22.81 8.99
CA GLY A 488 -13.63 -22.91 8.89
C GLY A 488 -12.97 -21.89 7.96
N LEU A 489 -13.70 -20.85 7.51
CA LEU A 489 -13.15 -19.83 6.62
C LEU A 489 -12.25 -18.85 7.39
N GLU A 490 -11.05 -18.65 6.87
CA GLU A 490 -10.11 -17.63 7.32
C GLU A 490 -10.26 -16.36 6.49
N VAL A 491 -10.88 -15.33 7.08
CA VAL A 491 -11.17 -14.06 6.42
C VAL A 491 -10.01 -13.08 6.59
N SER A 492 -9.50 -12.58 5.47
CA SER A 492 -8.61 -11.42 5.38
C SER A 492 -9.28 -10.31 4.58
N VAL A 493 -8.94 -9.05 4.85
CA VAL A 493 -9.57 -7.88 4.26
C VAL A 493 -8.54 -6.96 3.63
N LEU A 494 -8.74 -6.62 2.37
CA LEU A 494 -8.04 -5.57 1.64
C LEU A 494 -8.93 -4.33 1.61
N ALA A 495 -8.69 -3.43 2.57
CA ALA A 495 -9.40 -2.17 2.74
C ALA A 495 -8.80 -1.08 1.84
N ILE A 496 -9.57 -0.62 0.85
CA ILE A 496 -9.10 0.33 -0.17
C ILE A 496 -9.80 1.68 0.02
N GLY A 497 -9.01 2.75 0.17
CA GLY A 497 -9.51 4.11 0.38
C GLY A 497 -9.02 4.71 1.70
N ASN A 498 -9.12 6.04 1.80
CA ASN A 498 -8.55 6.80 2.93
C ASN A 498 -9.40 6.81 4.21
N ARG A 499 -10.64 6.30 4.17
CA ARG A 499 -11.57 6.30 5.31
C ARG A 499 -12.47 5.05 5.31
N PRO A 500 -11.90 3.85 5.48
CA PRO A 500 -12.73 2.66 5.60
C PRO A 500 -13.52 2.68 6.92
N HIS A 501 -14.70 2.07 6.94
CA HIS A 501 -15.53 1.98 8.14
C HIS A 501 -14.92 0.99 9.15
N GLU A 502 -14.24 1.52 10.16
CA GLU A 502 -13.44 0.72 11.11
C GLU A 502 -14.25 -0.34 11.86
N ASP A 503 -15.51 -0.05 12.22
CA ASP A 503 -16.36 -1.00 12.93
C ASP A 503 -16.67 -2.23 12.07
N ASN A 504 -16.89 -2.03 10.77
CA ASN A 504 -17.18 -3.11 9.83
C ASN A 504 -15.93 -3.96 9.58
N LEU A 505 -14.76 -3.32 9.44
CA LEU A 505 -13.48 -4.02 9.35
C LEU A 505 -13.22 -4.86 10.61
N ARG A 506 -13.49 -4.30 11.79
CA ARG A 506 -13.32 -5.01 13.06
C ARG A 506 -14.24 -6.22 13.16
N ILE A 507 -15.50 -6.10 12.75
CA ILE A 507 -16.42 -7.24 12.70
C ILE A 507 -15.89 -8.32 11.75
N LEU A 508 -15.48 -7.98 10.53
CA LEU A 508 -14.93 -8.92 9.55
C LEU A 508 -13.73 -9.71 10.10
N LEU A 509 -12.82 -9.01 10.78
CA LEU A 509 -11.54 -9.57 11.24
C LEU A 509 -11.61 -10.26 12.60
N THR A 510 -12.60 -9.94 13.44
CA THR A 510 -12.74 -10.54 14.78
C THR A 510 -13.93 -11.50 14.90
N GLY A 511 -15.01 -11.31 14.13
CA GLY A 511 -16.29 -12.00 14.33
C GLY A 511 -17.00 -11.57 15.62
N ALA A 512 -16.63 -10.41 16.17
CA ALA A 512 -17.14 -9.87 17.41
C ALA A 512 -17.69 -8.45 17.22
N PRO A 513 -18.54 -7.97 18.14
CA PRO A 513 -19.02 -6.59 18.11
C PRO A 513 -17.86 -5.57 18.15
N PRO A 514 -18.03 -4.36 17.57
CA PRO A 514 -16.97 -3.35 17.48
C PRO A 514 -16.38 -2.94 18.84
N ASP A 515 -17.20 -2.95 19.90
CA ASP A 515 -16.81 -2.57 21.26
C ASP A 515 -15.97 -3.63 21.99
N SER A 516 -15.80 -4.82 21.40
CA SER A 516 -15.04 -5.90 22.02
C SER A 516 -13.55 -5.55 22.11
N LYS A 517 -12.90 -5.90 23.23
CA LYS A 517 -11.45 -5.70 23.42
C LYS A 517 -10.59 -6.73 22.68
N ILE A 518 -11.14 -7.40 21.67
CA ILE A 518 -10.42 -8.39 20.86
C ILE A 518 -9.48 -7.62 19.94
N ALA A 519 -8.21 -7.99 19.97
CA ALA A 519 -7.19 -7.44 19.10
C ALA A 519 -7.43 -7.89 17.65
N ILE A 520 -7.26 -6.97 16.71
CA ILE A 520 -7.30 -7.29 15.28
C ILE A 520 -6.00 -8.01 14.92
N ASN A 521 -6.11 -9.10 14.16
CA ASN A 521 -4.94 -9.70 13.55
C ASN A 521 -4.48 -8.80 12.39
N GLU A 522 -3.48 -7.95 12.63
CA GLU A 522 -2.90 -7.05 11.63
C GLU A 522 -2.33 -7.77 10.40
N ARG A 523 -2.08 -9.09 10.49
CA ARG A 523 -1.67 -9.89 9.30
C ARG A 523 -2.82 -10.11 8.32
N SER A 524 -4.07 -10.05 8.78
CA SER A 524 -5.28 -10.28 7.98
C SER A 524 -5.91 -8.98 7.46
N LEU A 525 -5.36 -7.81 7.78
CA LEU A 525 -5.81 -6.52 7.28
C LEU A 525 -4.74 -5.86 6.41
N PHE A 526 -5.14 -5.44 5.22
CA PHE A 526 -4.29 -4.70 4.29
C PHE A 526 -4.95 -3.37 3.99
N ARG A 527 -4.30 -2.26 4.34
CA ARG A 527 -4.80 -0.91 4.06
C ARG A 527 -4.11 -0.36 2.82
N VAL A 528 -4.90 0.15 1.89
CA VAL A 528 -4.43 0.71 0.63
C VAL A 528 -5.09 2.09 0.47
N PRO A 529 -4.32 3.17 0.20
CA PRO A 529 -4.88 4.53 0.18
C PRO A 529 -5.86 4.76 -0.98
N ASP A 530 -5.64 4.12 -2.12
CA ASP A 530 -6.43 4.26 -3.34
C ASP A 530 -6.30 3.03 -4.25
N TYR A 531 -7.18 2.92 -5.24
CA TYR A 531 -7.17 1.81 -6.20
C TYR A 531 -5.90 1.75 -7.04
N PRO A 532 -5.38 2.85 -7.64
CA PRO A 532 -4.12 2.81 -8.39
C PRO A 532 -2.94 2.22 -7.59
N SER A 533 -2.92 2.43 -6.27
CA SER A 533 -1.90 1.89 -5.37
C SER A 533 -1.93 0.36 -5.27
N LEU A 534 -3.02 -0.31 -5.64
CA LEU A 534 -3.06 -1.77 -5.76
C LEU A 534 -1.99 -2.29 -6.73
N LEU A 535 -1.79 -1.59 -7.85
CA LEU A 535 -0.86 -2.01 -8.90
C LEU A 535 0.57 -1.48 -8.69
N ARG A 536 0.83 -0.73 -7.62
CA ARG A 536 2.14 -0.16 -7.33
C ARG A 536 3.00 -1.10 -6.48
N GLY A 537 4.30 -1.14 -6.82
CA GLY A 537 5.31 -1.84 -6.03
C GLY A 537 5.03 -3.34 -5.86
N VAL A 538 5.16 -3.81 -4.62
CA VAL A 538 5.11 -5.24 -4.26
C VAL A 538 3.87 -5.63 -3.45
N LEU A 539 2.80 -4.81 -3.45
CA LEU A 539 1.62 -5.06 -2.62
C LEU A 539 1.03 -6.46 -2.84
N PHE A 540 0.87 -6.89 -4.09
CA PHE A 540 0.35 -8.22 -4.41
C PHE A 540 1.24 -9.35 -3.86
N LYS A 541 2.57 -9.14 -3.77
CA LYS A 541 3.51 -10.08 -3.15
C LYS A 541 3.26 -10.15 -1.64
N THR A 542 3.18 -9.00 -0.96
CA THR A 542 2.89 -8.93 0.48
C THR A 542 1.53 -9.54 0.82
N VAL A 543 0.48 -9.25 0.04
CA VAL A 543 -0.88 -9.77 0.25
C VAL A 543 -0.91 -11.29 0.08
N SER A 544 -0.47 -11.80 -1.08
CA SER A 544 -0.48 -13.24 -1.36
C SER A 544 0.31 -14.04 -0.31
N ARG A 545 1.44 -13.50 0.14
CA ARG A 545 2.27 -14.11 1.17
C ARG A 545 1.60 -14.16 2.54
N ARG A 546 1.04 -13.06 3.02
CA ARG A 546 0.35 -13.07 4.32
C ARG A 546 -0.88 -13.97 4.30
N VAL A 547 -1.58 -14.07 3.17
CA VAL A 547 -2.70 -15.00 2.99
C VAL A 547 -2.25 -16.47 3.01
N SER A 548 -1.07 -16.79 2.45
CA SER A 548 -0.55 -18.16 2.44
C SER A 548 -0.06 -18.67 3.79
N LEU A 549 0.24 -17.78 4.74
CA LEU A 549 0.69 -18.18 6.07
C LEU A 549 -0.41 -18.93 6.85
N LYS A 550 0.00 -19.90 7.67
CA LYS A 550 -0.90 -20.56 8.63
C LYS A 550 -1.35 -19.56 9.70
N ARG A 551 -2.61 -19.69 10.13
CA ARG A 551 -3.12 -18.98 11.29
C ARG A 551 -2.42 -19.52 12.54
N GLN A 552 -1.71 -18.64 13.26
CA GLN A 552 -1.05 -18.97 14.53
C GLN A 552 -2.06 -19.06 15.68
#